data_AF-A0AAU1D4K9-F1
#
_entry.id   AF-A0AAU1D4K9-F1
#
_cell.length_a   1.000
_cell.length_b   1.000
_cell.length_c   1.000
_cell.angle_alpha   90.00
_cell.angle_beta   90.00
_cell.angle_gamma   90.00
#
_symmetry.space_group_name_H-M   'P 1'
#
loop_
_entity.id
_entity.type
_entity.pdbx_description
1 polymer ?
#
loop_
_entity_poly.entity_id
_entity_poly.type
_entity_poly.pdbx_seq_one_letter_code
_entity_poly.pdbx_strand_id
1 'polypeptide(L)'
;MSNALAIATVTQALALLIESNLSPEMDIAVRVETRKPPAEPPTEPTINVFLYQVTPNASMRHTDLPTRASDGTLLKRPAAPLDLHYLISAYGEEAELVGQRLIGCVVRTLHEIPVLPEELIELAAQRPYLAGSDLAASPQKVRFTPTVMDIDETSKLWGMLHQTPYTLSVAYQAALVLIEGREKPVPAKPVERRTVKVLPFGAPGAPVPPGGGSPVSEPEPPTEPEPAPDAEPKAAVPVRKRAAAKATKAAVKPVAKRAAPARARKGTEAGADDKES
;
A
#
# COMPACT_ATOMS: atom_id res chain seq x y z
N MET A 1 -9.11 11.52 -12.49
CA MET A 1 -7.77 11.19 -13.04
C MET A 1 -6.76 11.92 -12.18
N SER A 2 -5.54 11.45 -12.05
CA SER A 2 -4.53 12.17 -11.24
C SER A 2 -3.18 12.19 -11.95
N ASN A 3 -2.80 13.35 -12.42
CA ASN A 3 -1.62 13.60 -13.23
C ASN A 3 -0.39 13.88 -12.35
N ALA A 4 0.75 14.15 -12.98
CA ALA A 4 1.99 14.46 -12.27
C ALA A 4 1.91 15.74 -11.40
N LEU A 5 0.94 16.63 -11.64
CA LEU A 5 0.71 17.85 -10.84
C LEU A 5 -0.01 17.55 -9.52
N ALA A 6 -0.48 16.31 -9.31
CA ALA A 6 -1.19 15.91 -8.10
C ALA A 6 -0.41 16.26 -6.82
N ILE A 7 0.89 15.95 -6.76
CA ILE A 7 1.72 16.22 -5.57
C ILE A 7 1.75 17.72 -5.24
N ALA A 8 2.00 18.56 -6.26
CA ALA A 8 2.06 20.01 -6.07
C ALA A 8 0.69 20.59 -5.71
N THR A 9 -0.38 20.03 -6.28
CA THR A 9 -1.77 20.43 -5.97
C THR A 9 -2.15 20.07 -4.53
N VAL A 10 -1.76 18.89 -4.03
CA VAL A 10 -1.99 18.50 -2.62
C VAL A 10 -1.30 19.46 -1.67
N THR A 11 -0.02 19.77 -1.92
CA THR A 11 0.74 20.70 -1.07
C THR A 11 0.10 22.08 -1.06
N GLN A 12 -0.33 22.57 -2.22
CA GLN A 12 -0.98 23.86 -2.32
C GLN A 12 -2.36 23.90 -1.66
N ALA A 13 -3.15 22.84 -1.83
CA ALA A 13 -4.47 22.72 -1.22
C ALA A 13 -4.38 22.58 0.30
N LEU A 14 -3.34 21.90 0.82
CA LEU A 14 -3.04 21.86 2.26
C LEU A 14 -2.73 23.25 2.81
N ALA A 15 -1.92 24.06 2.10
CA ALA A 15 -1.65 25.43 2.51
C ALA A 15 -2.92 26.29 2.55
N LEU A 16 -3.79 26.16 1.55
CA LEU A 16 -5.08 26.87 1.51
C LEU A 16 -6.05 26.41 2.60
N LEU A 17 -6.04 25.11 2.93
CA LEU A 17 -6.83 24.56 4.03
C LEU A 17 -6.41 25.19 5.35
N ILE A 18 -5.10 25.32 5.59
CA ILE A 18 -4.59 25.97 6.78
C ILE A 18 -4.92 27.46 6.75
N GLU A 19 -4.63 28.17 5.65
CA GLU A 19 -4.86 29.61 5.48
C GLU A 19 -6.32 30.02 5.74
N SER A 20 -7.27 29.26 5.17
CA SER A 20 -8.71 29.54 5.32
C SER A 20 -9.25 29.33 6.74
N ASN A 21 -8.58 28.54 7.58
CA ASN A 21 -9.02 28.21 8.94
C ASN A 21 -8.22 28.93 10.04
N LEU A 22 -7.26 29.79 9.71
CA LEU A 22 -6.48 30.57 10.68
C LEU A 22 -7.19 31.87 11.12
N SER A 23 -7.95 32.49 10.23
CA SER A 23 -8.62 33.78 10.48
C SER A 23 -9.56 33.85 11.69
N PRO A 24 -10.32 32.80 12.07
CA PRO A 24 -11.26 32.91 13.19
C PRO A 24 -10.59 32.96 14.57
N GLU A 25 -9.31 32.63 14.69
CA GLU A 25 -8.62 32.56 15.99
C GLU A 25 -7.46 33.53 16.18
N MET A 26 -7.02 34.13 15.09
CA MET A 26 -5.83 34.99 15.10
C MET A 26 -6.20 36.37 14.60
N ASP A 27 -6.00 37.35 15.48
CA ASP A 27 -6.07 38.77 15.14
C ASP A 27 -4.86 39.26 14.32
N ILE A 28 -3.96 38.33 13.94
CA ILE A 28 -2.69 38.61 13.28
C ILE A 28 -2.72 38.01 11.86
N ALA A 29 -2.22 38.75 10.88
CA ALA A 29 -2.04 38.23 9.53
C ALA A 29 -0.93 37.17 9.54
N VAL A 30 -1.32 35.91 9.31
CA VAL A 30 -0.40 34.78 9.25
C VAL A 30 -0.15 34.42 7.79
N ARG A 31 1.12 34.27 7.41
CA ARG A 31 1.50 33.85 6.07
C ARG A 31 1.71 32.34 6.01
N VAL A 32 1.13 31.68 5.02
CA VAL A 32 1.37 30.24 4.78
C VAL A 32 2.29 30.08 3.57
N GLU A 33 3.43 29.42 3.77
CA GLU A 33 4.42 29.14 2.73
C GLU A 33 4.56 27.63 2.51
N THR A 34 4.83 27.21 1.27
CA THR A 34 4.99 25.79 0.89
C THR A 34 6.44 25.46 0.50
N ARG A 35 7.41 26.17 1.09
CA ARG A 35 8.83 26.07 0.69
C ARG A 35 9.67 25.35 1.73
N LYS A 36 10.95 25.16 1.43
CA LYS A 36 11.91 24.68 2.44
C LYS A 36 11.95 25.69 3.60
N PRO A 37 12.02 25.24 4.87
CA PRO A 37 12.20 26.11 6.01
C PRO A 37 13.35 27.11 5.76
N PRO A 38 13.11 28.43 5.94
CA PRO A 38 14.13 29.44 5.68
C PRO A 38 15.28 29.31 6.69
N ALA A 39 16.49 29.69 6.30
CA ALA A 39 17.64 29.71 7.22
C ALA A 39 17.46 30.80 8.30
N GLU A 40 16.92 31.96 7.90
CA GLU A 40 16.58 33.06 8.78
C GLU A 40 15.10 32.98 9.16
N PRO A 41 14.75 33.04 10.47
CA PRO A 41 13.36 33.01 10.90
C PRO A 41 12.63 34.28 10.41
N PRO A 42 11.45 34.14 9.77
CA PRO A 42 10.64 35.28 9.39
C PRO A 42 10.23 36.11 10.60
N THR A 43 10.23 37.44 10.46
CA THR A 43 9.74 38.37 11.50
C THR A 43 8.22 38.31 11.63
N GLU A 44 7.53 38.05 10.52
CA GLU A 44 6.07 37.93 10.49
C GLU A 44 5.64 36.49 10.86
N PRO A 45 4.53 36.32 11.60
CA PRO A 45 3.98 34.99 11.89
C PRO A 45 3.76 34.19 10.62
N THR A 46 4.48 33.08 10.50
CA THR A 46 4.53 32.29 9.27
C THR A 46 4.39 30.82 9.57
N ILE A 47 3.52 30.13 8.84
CA ILE A 47 3.45 28.67 8.84
C ILE A 47 4.12 28.18 7.56
N ASN A 48 5.07 27.26 7.71
CA ASN A 48 5.73 26.65 6.57
C ASN A 48 5.34 25.17 6.44
N VAL A 49 4.89 24.78 5.26
CA VAL A 49 4.48 23.43 4.89
C VAL A 49 5.56 22.83 4.00
N PHE A 50 6.39 21.95 4.58
CA PHE A 50 7.53 21.36 3.91
C PHE A 50 7.32 19.88 3.61
N LEU A 51 7.29 19.50 2.32
CA LEU A 51 7.28 18.10 1.89
C LEU A 51 8.70 17.53 1.98
N TYR A 52 8.98 16.73 3.01
CA TYR A 52 10.33 16.21 3.26
C TYR A 52 10.57 14.81 2.70
N GLN A 53 9.53 14.00 2.53
CA GLN A 53 9.66 12.63 2.04
C GLN A 53 8.42 12.21 1.22
N VAL A 54 8.66 11.43 0.17
CA VAL A 54 7.62 10.76 -0.62
C VAL A 54 7.89 9.27 -0.58
N THR A 55 6.91 8.48 -0.15
CA THR A 55 7.02 7.02 -0.06
C THR A 55 5.90 6.34 -0.83
N PRO A 56 6.12 5.15 -1.41
CA PRO A 56 5.05 4.37 -2.01
C PRO A 56 4.08 3.87 -0.92
N ASN A 57 2.78 3.96 -1.18
CA ASN A 57 1.76 3.51 -0.23
C ASN A 57 1.74 1.97 -0.16
N ALA A 58 2.05 1.42 1.01
CA ALA A 58 2.19 -0.02 1.20
C ALA A 58 0.89 -0.81 0.94
N SER A 59 -0.27 -0.19 1.16
CA SER A 59 -1.59 -0.83 1.03
C SER A 59 -2.03 -0.97 -0.42
N MET A 60 -1.66 0.00 -1.28
CA MET A 60 -2.07 0.02 -2.69
C MET A 60 -0.94 -0.36 -3.67
N ARG A 61 0.27 -0.64 -3.16
CA ARG A 61 1.45 -0.96 -4.00
C ARG A 61 1.25 -2.14 -4.98
N HIS A 62 0.29 -3.04 -4.74
CA HIS A 62 -0.03 -4.18 -5.63
C HIS A 62 -1.11 -3.87 -6.66
N THR A 63 -1.76 -2.72 -6.55
CA THR A 63 -2.85 -2.29 -7.46
C THR A 63 -2.30 -1.77 -8.80
N ASP A 64 -0.99 -1.50 -8.89
CA ASP A 64 -0.31 -0.79 -9.99
C ASP A 64 0.30 -1.70 -11.08
N LEU A 65 0.02 -3.00 -11.10
CA LEU A 65 0.57 -3.85 -12.17
C LEU A 65 -0.09 -3.47 -13.52
N PRO A 66 0.69 -2.98 -14.51
CA PRO A 66 0.14 -2.64 -15.82
C PRO A 66 -0.38 -3.91 -16.46
N THR A 67 -1.70 -4.03 -16.55
CA THR A 67 -2.33 -5.18 -17.19
C THR A 67 -2.47 -4.86 -18.67
N ARG A 68 -1.77 -5.63 -19.50
CA ARG A 68 -1.86 -5.55 -20.96
C ARG A 68 -2.56 -6.79 -21.50
N ALA A 69 -3.34 -6.62 -22.56
CA ALA A 69 -3.89 -7.74 -23.32
C ALA A 69 -2.79 -8.43 -24.15
N SER A 70 -3.12 -9.57 -24.75
CA SER A 70 -2.20 -10.35 -25.59
C SER A 70 -1.71 -9.59 -26.84
N ASP A 71 -2.43 -8.55 -27.25
CA ASP A 71 -2.07 -7.63 -28.35
C ASP A 71 -1.24 -6.42 -27.87
N GLY A 72 -0.91 -6.35 -26.57
CA GLY A 72 -0.16 -5.25 -25.96
C GLY A 72 -1.02 -4.03 -25.58
N THR A 73 -2.34 -4.04 -25.87
CA THR A 73 -3.24 -2.95 -25.50
C THR A 73 -3.38 -2.86 -23.98
N LEU A 74 -3.48 -1.63 -23.47
CA LEU A 74 -3.58 -1.38 -22.04
C LEU A 74 -5.01 -1.68 -21.57
N LEU A 75 -5.17 -2.65 -20.67
CA LEU A 75 -6.46 -3.01 -20.06
C LEU A 75 -6.71 -2.25 -18.77
N LYS A 76 -5.65 -2.00 -18.00
CA LYS A 76 -5.70 -1.22 -16.76
C LYS A 76 -4.58 -0.19 -16.76
N ARG A 77 -4.92 1.03 -16.38
CA ARG A 77 -3.95 2.10 -16.25
C ARG A 77 -3.03 1.84 -15.03
N PRO A 78 -1.71 1.95 -15.18
CA PRO A 78 -0.81 1.99 -14.03
C PRO A 78 -1.06 3.28 -13.24
N ALA A 79 -1.17 3.14 -11.92
CA ALA A 79 -1.30 4.21 -10.96
C ALA A 79 -0.30 3.99 -9.82
N ALA A 80 0.69 4.87 -9.69
CA ALA A 80 1.66 4.84 -8.59
C ALA A 80 1.01 5.45 -7.34
N PRO A 81 0.74 4.66 -6.28
CA PRO A 81 0.15 5.17 -5.07
C PRO A 81 1.24 5.69 -4.14
N LEU A 82 1.12 6.94 -3.70
CA LEU A 82 2.10 7.64 -2.90
C LEU A 82 1.49 8.12 -1.57
N ASP A 83 2.35 8.13 -0.56
CA ASP A 83 2.16 8.79 0.72
C ASP A 83 3.16 9.95 0.79
N LEU A 84 2.66 11.14 1.05
CA LEU A 84 3.43 12.37 1.14
C LEU A 84 3.61 12.74 2.61
N HIS A 85 4.85 12.96 3.05
CA HIS A 85 5.14 13.32 4.44
C HIS A 85 5.51 14.79 4.55
N TYR A 86 4.68 15.51 5.29
CA TYR A 86 4.79 16.95 5.50
C TYR A 86 5.31 17.25 6.91
N LEU A 87 6.22 18.21 6.99
CA LEU A 87 6.62 18.88 8.21
C LEU A 87 6.01 20.28 8.19
N ILE A 88 5.14 20.57 9.15
CA ILE A 88 4.51 21.88 9.30
C ILE A 88 5.20 22.59 10.46
N SER A 89 5.93 23.66 10.18
CA SER A 89 6.66 24.44 11.19
C SER A 89 6.04 25.83 11.35
N ALA A 90 5.98 26.33 12.58
CA ALA A 90 5.40 27.63 12.90
C ALA A 90 6.46 28.61 13.40
N TYR A 91 6.51 29.79 12.78
CA TYR A 91 7.36 30.92 13.15
C TYR A 91 6.51 32.04 13.73
N GLY A 92 7.04 32.72 14.74
CA GLY A 92 6.41 33.87 15.38
C GLY A 92 7.12 34.23 16.68
N GLU A 93 6.64 35.29 17.33
CA GLU A 93 7.20 35.77 18.60
C GLU A 93 7.03 34.72 19.71
N GLU A 94 8.14 34.40 20.38
CA GLU A 94 8.17 33.39 21.45
C GLU A 94 7.58 33.93 22.75
N ALA A 95 7.78 35.22 23.05
CA ALA A 95 7.23 35.85 24.25
C ALA A 95 5.69 35.80 24.30
N GLU A 96 5.05 35.88 23.13
CA GLU A 96 3.60 35.82 22.97
C GLU A 96 3.08 34.41 22.63
N LEU A 97 3.97 33.40 22.62
CA LEU A 97 3.66 32.00 22.32
C LEU A 97 2.97 31.82 20.95
N VAL A 98 3.27 32.68 19.99
CA VAL A 98 2.59 32.70 18.67
C VAL A 98 2.79 31.37 17.96
N GLY A 99 4.02 30.83 17.97
CA GLY A 99 4.32 29.54 17.36
C GLY A 99 3.48 28.38 17.93
N GLN A 100 3.26 28.35 19.24
CA GLN A 100 2.46 27.31 19.90
C GLN A 100 0.98 27.42 19.55
N ARG A 101 0.45 28.66 19.52
CA ARG A 101 -0.93 28.94 19.12
C ARG A 101 -1.19 28.52 17.67
N LEU A 102 -0.26 28.86 16.76
CA LEU A 102 -0.31 28.49 15.35
C LEU A 102 -0.39 26.97 15.17
N ILE A 103 0.48 26.21 15.84
CA ILE A 103 0.46 24.75 15.79
C ILE A 103 -0.84 24.19 16.36
N GLY A 104 -1.36 24.77 17.45
CA GLY A 104 -2.67 24.39 18.00
C GLY A 104 -3.79 24.54 16.97
N CYS A 105 -3.83 25.66 16.26
CA CYS A 105 -4.80 25.92 15.20
C CYS A 105 -4.66 24.89 14.06
N VAL A 106 -3.43 24.65 13.58
CA VAL A 106 -3.17 23.64 12.52
C VAL A 106 -3.64 22.26 12.94
N VAL A 107 -3.30 21.83 14.16
CA VAL A 107 -3.68 20.51 14.67
C VAL A 107 -5.20 20.38 14.73
N ARG A 108 -5.91 21.43 15.18
CA ARG A 108 -7.38 21.42 15.19
C ARG A 108 -7.95 21.35 13.78
N THR A 109 -7.52 22.23 12.88
CA THR A 109 -8.00 22.27 11.49
C THR A 109 -7.83 20.91 10.79
N LEU A 110 -6.66 20.27 10.94
CA LEU A 110 -6.39 18.96 10.33
C LEU A 110 -7.12 17.81 11.03
N HIS A 111 -7.50 17.98 12.29
CA HIS A 111 -8.31 17.00 13.03
C HIS A 111 -9.81 17.13 12.70
N GLU A 112 -10.31 18.35 12.47
CA GLU A 112 -11.69 18.62 12.07
C GLU A 112 -11.94 18.27 10.60
N ILE A 113 -10.98 18.60 9.73
CA ILE A 113 -11.07 18.38 8.28
C ILE A 113 -9.90 17.46 7.84
N PRO A 114 -9.91 16.17 8.21
CA PRO A 114 -8.82 15.25 7.88
C PRO A 114 -8.83 14.82 6.41
N VAL A 115 -9.93 15.02 5.69
CA VAL A 115 -10.06 14.70 4.27
C VAL A 115 -10.02 16.00 3.48
N LEU A 116 -9.13 16.07 2.48
CA LEU A 116 -8.96 17.26 1.67
C LEU A 116 -10.25 17.58 0.88
N PRO A 117 -10.88 18.76 1.09
CA PRO A 117 -12.07 19.18 0.36
C PRO A 117 -11.78 19.40 -1.12
N GLU A 118 -12.75 19.05 -1.98
CA GLU A 118 -12.63 19.20 -3.43
C GLU A 118 -12.53 20.67 -3.86
N GLU A 119 -13.28 21.55 -3.21
CA GLU A 119 -13.27 23.00 -3.47
C GLU A 119 -11.87 23.61 -3.32
N LEU A 120 -11.09 23.16 -2.33
CA LEU A 120 -9.72 23.63 -2.13
C LEU A 120 -8.74 23.07 -3.16
N ILE A 121 -9.01 21.86 -3.68
CA ILE A 121 -8.24 21.27 -4.78
C ILE A 121 -8.47 22.07 -6.06
N GLU A 122 -9.72 22.44 -6.35
CA GLU A 122 -10.07 23.28 -7.49
C GLU A 122 -9.46 24.67 -7.37
N LEU A 123 -9.52 25.30 -6.19
CA LEU A 123 -8.89 26.59 -5.93
C LEU A 123 -7.37 26.50 -6.12
N ALA A 124 -6.72 25.46 -5.60
CA ALA A 124 -5.30 25.22 -5.82
C ALA A 124 -4.95 25.10 -7.32
N ALA A 125 -5.78 24.41 -8.11
CA ALA A 125 -5.58 24.19 -9.54
C ALA A 125 -5.76 25.47 -10.39
N GLN A 126 -6.38 26.53 -9.86
CA GLN A 126 -6.49 27.83 -10.54
C GLN A 126 -5.14 28.56 -10.67
N ARG A 127 -4.12 28.17 -9.89
CA ARG A 127 -2.79 28.78 -10.00
C ARG A 127 -2.17 28.44 -11.37
N PRO A 128 -1.52 29.40 -12.05
CA PRO A 128 -1.03 29.20 -13.43
C PRO A 128 -0.10 27.98 -13.61
N TYR A 129 0.70 27.66 -12.60
CA TYR A 129 1.64 26.54 -12.61
C TYR A 129 1.02 25.19 -12.21
N LEU A 130 -0.24 25.17 -11.76
CA LEU A 130 -1.03 23.97 -11.45
C LEU A 130 -2.20 23.77 -12.42
N ALA A 131 -2.30 24.61 -13.45
CA ALA A 131 -3.34 24.55 -14.45
C ALA A 131 -3.35 23.16 -15.12
N GLY A 132 -4.54 22.55 -15.19
CA GLY A 132 -4.73 21.21 -15.74
C GLY A 132 -4.52 20.07 -14.74
N SER A 133 -4.35 20.36 -13.45
CA SER A 133 -4.47 19.36 -12.38
C SER A 133 -5.87 18.73 -12.38
N ASP A 134 -5.92 17.41 -12.38
CA ASP A 134 -7.14 16.60 -12.42
C ASP A 134 -7.45 15.90 -11.09
N LEU A 135 -6.66 16.20 -10.04
CA LEU A 135 -6.74 15.58 -8.72
C LEU A 135 -8.16 15.54 -8.12
N ALA A 136 -9.00 16.55 -8.37
CA ALA A 136 -10.39 16.60 -7.92
C ALA A 136 -11.21 15.41 -8.45
N ALA A 137 -10.97 15.00 -9.70
CA ALA A 137 -11.60 13.85 -10.33
C ALA A 137 -10.96 12.51 -9.94
N SER A 138 -10.05 12.47 -8.96
CA SER A 138 -9.49 11.22 -8.43
C SER A 138 -10.57 10.45 -7.67
N PRO A 139 -10.72 9.13 -7.89
CA PRO A 139 -11.68 8.33 -7.12
C PRO A 139 -11.32 8.26 -5.63
N GLN A 140 -10.04 8.47 -5.31
CA GLN A 140 -9.52 8.38 -3.96
C GLN A 140 -9.26 9.78 -3.40
N LYS A 141 -9.91 10.08 -2.27
CA LYS A 141 -9.71 11.32 -1.54
C LYS A 141 -8.44 11.24 -0.69
N VAL A 142 -7.69 12.34 -0.68
CA VAL A 142 -6.46 12.49 0.10
C VAL A 142 -6.82 12.71 1.56
N ARG A 143 -6.20 11.95 2.46
CA ARG A 143 -6.43 12.03 3.91
C ARG A 143 -5.14 12.42 4.62
N PHE A 144 -5.22 13.43 5.48
CA PHE A 144 -4.15 13.82 6.39
C PHE A 144 -4.25 13.01 7.69
N THR A 145 -3.12 12.51 8.17
CA THR A 145 -3.01 11.76 9.43
C THR A 145 -1.79 12.26 10.18
N PRO A 146 -1.88 12.53 11.49
CA PRO A 146 -0.71 12.93 12.26
C PRO A 146 0.32 11.79 12.29
N THR A 147 1.58 12.14 12.08
CA THR A 147 2.72 11.24 12.18
C THR A 147 3.51 11.60 13.42
N VAL A 148 3.67 10.65 14.34
CA VAL A 148 4.51 10.85 15.52
C VAL A 148 5.96 10.65 15.10
N MET A 149 6.81 11.63 15.40
CA MET A 149 8.25 11.53 15.24
C MET A 149 8.90 11.58 16.62
N ASP A 150 9.93 10.75 16.82
CA ASP A 150 10.74 10.84 18.03
C ASP A 150 11.66 12.09 17.97
N ILE A 151 12.21 12.47 19.13
CA ILE A 151 13.16 13.58 19.26
C ILE A 151 14.39 13.32 18.38
N ASP A 152 14.88 12.08 18.33
CA ASP A 152 16.03 11.69 17.50
C ASP A 152 15.74 11.83 16.00
N GLU A 153 14.54 11.44 15.55
CA GLU A 153 14.13 11.55 14.15
C GLU A 153 13.95 13.01 13.75
N THR A 154 13.32 13.78 14.63
CA THR A 154 13.13 15.22 14.47
C THR A 154 14.48 15.94 14.41
N SER A 155 15.40 15.61 15.32
CA SER A 155 16.76 16.16 15.34
C SER A 155 17.54 15.84 14.06
N LYS A 156 17.43 14.61 13.53
CA LYS A 156 18.04 14.25 12.24
C LYS A 156 17.41 15.00 11.07
N LEU A 157 16.08 15.17 11.06
CA LEU A 157 15.36 15.90 10.02
C LEU A 157 15.81 17.37 9.96
N TRP A 158 15.87 18.03 11.11
CA TRP A 158 16.40 19.40 11.23
C TRP A 158 17.91 19.47 11.00
N GLY A 159 18.66 18.43 11.38
CA GLY A 159 20.08 18.31 11.09
C GLY A 159 20.39 18.30 9.60
N MET A 160 19.57 17.67 8.76
CA MET A 160 19.71 17.73 7.30
C MET A 160 19.52 19.15 6.74
N LEU A 161 18.83 20.02 7.49
CA LEU A 161 18.63 21.43 7.17
C LEU A 161 19.76 22.26 7.82
N HIS A 162 21.02 22.02 7.42
CA HIS A 162 22.26 22.53 8.06
C HIS A 162 22.35 24.04 8.38
N GLN A 163 21.44 24.87 7.88
CA GLN A 163 21.43 26.33 8.10
C GLN A 163 20.17 26.83 8.82
N THR A 164 19.21 25.95 9.14
CA THR A 164 17.93 26.35 9.71
C THR A 164 17.88 25.99 11.19
N PRO A 165 17.62 26.97 12.08
CA PRO A 165 17.44 26.67 13.50
C PRO A 165 16.21 25.78 13.72
N TYR A 166 16.28 24.94 14.76
CA TYR A 166 15.14 24.12 15.16
C TYR A 166 13.93 25.01 15.47
N THR A 167 12.78 24.66 14.91
CA THR A 167 11.52 25.38 15.08
C THR A 167 10.42 24.40 15.48
N LEU A 168 9.47 24.85 16.30
CA LEU A 168 8.30 24.06 16.68
C LEU A 168 7.57 23.56 15.42
N SER A 169 7.37 22.24 15.34
CA SER A 169 6.81 21.61 14.15
C SER A 169 5.99 20.36 14.48
N VAL A 170 5.06 20.04 13.58
CA VAL A 170 4.24 18.82 13.60
C VAL A 170 4.37 18.10 12.27
N ALA A 171 4.39 16.77 12.30
CA ALA A 171 4.44 15.96 11.08
C ALA A 171 3.06 15.39 10.74
N TYR A 172 2.72 15.44 9.46
CA TYR A 172 1.49 14.88 8.92
C TYR A 172 1.79 14.08 7.65
N GLN A 173 1.15 12.93 7.53
CA GLN A 173 1.15 12.12 6.33
C GLN A 173 -0.14 12.39 5.53
N ALA A 174 0.00 12.77 4.26
CA ALA A 174 -1.09 12.76 3.29
C ALA A 174 -1.06 11.43 2.54
N ALA A 175 -2.04 10.58 2.81
CA ALA A 175 -2.13 9.25 2.23
C ALA A 175 -2.99 9.24 0.96
N LEU A 176 -2.72 8.25 0.11
CA LEU A 176 -3.55 7.87 -1.05
C LEU A 176 -3.50 8.86 -2.23
N VAL A 177 -2.33 9.45 -2.47
CA VAL A 177 -2.09 10.26 -3.67
C VAL A 177 -1.74 9.33 -4.82
N LEU A 178 -2.65 9.14 -5.75
CA LEU A 178 -2.43 8.31 -6.94
C LEU A 178 -1.80 9.16 -8.05
N ILE A 179 -0.80 8.63 -8.76
CA ILE A 179 -0.31 9.23 -10.01
C ILE A 179 -0.51 8.25 -11.14
N GLU A 180 -1.37 8.61 -12.07
CA GLU A 180 -1.82 7.78 -13.17
C GLU A 180 -1.01 7.97 -14.46
N GLY A 181 -0.86 6.88 -15.23
CA GLY A 181 -0.22 6.91 -16.55
C GLY A 181 -1.01 7.70 -17.61
N ARG A 182 -0.30 8.14 -18.66
CA ARG A 182 -0.90 8.93 -19.76
C ARG A 182 -1.83 8.13 -20.68
N GLU A 183 -1.53 6.84 -20.88
CA GLU A 183 -2.30 5.97 -21.77
C GLU A 183 -3.73 5.75 -21.25
N LYS A 184 -4.72 5.81 -22.14
CA LYS A 184 -6.11 5.47 -21.82
C LYS A 184 -6.33 3.98 -22.06
N PRO A 185 -6.80 3.23 -21.05
CA PRO A 185 -7.14 1.83 -21.25
C PRO A 185 -8.28 1.67 -22.27
N VAL A 186 -8.19 0.63 -23.09
CA VAL A 186 -9.29 0.26 -23.99
C VAL A 186 -10.13 -0.81 -23.28
N PRO A 187 -11.46 -0.61 -23.14
CA PRO A 187 -12.30 -1.61 -22.52
C PRO A 187 -12.26 -2.91 -23.33
N ALA A 188 -12.12 -4.04 -22.65
CA ALA A 188 -12.21 -5.34 -23.31
C ALA A 188 -13.58 -5.51 -23.98
N LYS A 189 -13.60 -6.18 -25.13
CA LYS A 189 -14.85 -6.49 -25.82
C LYS A 189 -15.74 -7.36 -24.94
N PRO A 190 -17.08 -7.19 -24.97
CA PRO A 190 -18.00 -8.05 -24.25
C PRO A 190 -17.79 -9.53 -24.62
N VAL A 191 -17.88 -10.42 -23.63
CA VAL A 191 -17.78 -11.86 -23.86
C VAL A 191 -19.09 -12.32 -24.52
N GLU A 192 -19.03 -12.69 -25.80
CA GLU A 192 -20.22 -13.11 -26.57
C GLU A 192 -20.71 -14.51 -26.18
N ARG A 193 -19.79 -15.47 -25.97
CA ARG A 193 -20.14 -16.85 -25.61
C ARG A 193 -19.15 -17.43 -24.61
N ARG A 194 -19.66 -18.06 -23.57
CA ARG A 194 -18.88 -18.86 -22.61
C ARG A 194 -19.11 -20.34 -22.93
N THR A 195 -18.08 -21.02 -23.43
CA THR A 195 -18.12 -22.47 -23.67
C THR A 195 -17.32 -23.17 -22.59
N VAL A 196 -18.00 -23.93 -21.72
CA VAL A 196 -17.36 -24.75 -20.70
C VAL A 196 -17.52 -26.21 -21.10
N LYS A 197 -16.41 -26.89 -21.37
CA LYS A 197 -16.40 -28.32 -21.70
C LYS A 197 -15.81 -29.09 -20.53
N VAL A 198 -16.59 -30.01 -19.95
CA VAL A 198 -16.15 -30.94 -18.91
C VAL A 198 -15.99 -32.31 -19.57
N LEU A 199 -14.79 -32.88 -19.51
CA LEU A 199 -14.51 -34.23 -19.98
C LEU A 199 -13.91 -35.04 -18.83
N PRO A 200 -14.39 -36.27 -18.57
CA PRO A 200 -13.72 -37.16 -17.63
C PRO A 200 -12.35 -37.56 -18.21
N PHE A 201 -11.37 -37.76 -17.33
CA PHE A 201 -10.08 -38.31 -17.72
C PHE A 201 -10.28 -39.65 -18.44
N GLY A 202 -9.68 -39.80 -19.63
CA GLY A 202 -9.85 -40.97 -20.49
C GLY A 202 -10.88 -40.81 -21.62
N ALA A 203 -11.67 -39.74 -21.66
CA ALA A 203 -12.51 -39.44 -22.81
C ALA A 203 -11.68 -38.97 -24.03
N PRO A 204 -12.10 -39.27 -25.27
CA PRO A 204 -11.45 -38.75 -26.47
C PRO A 204 -11.35 -37.21 -26.44
N GLY A 205 -10.13 -36.68 -26.40
CA GLY A 205 -9.86 -35.24 -26.31
C GLY A 205 -9.81 -34.65 -24.90
N ALA A 206 -9.79 -35.47 -23.84
CA ALA A 206 -9.50 -35.02 -22.48
C ALA A 206 -7.99 -34.75 -22.29
N PRO A 207 -7.58 -33.68 -21.60
CA PRO A 207 -6.18 -33.46 -21.27
C PRO A 207 -5.66 -34.61 -20.38
N VAL A 208 -4.53 -35.20 -20.77
CA VAL A 208 -3.90 -36.30 -20.04
C VAL A 208 -3.44 -35.77 -18.68
N PRO A 209 -3.75 -36.45 -17.56
CA PRO A 209 -3.31 -36.00 -16.24
C PRO A 209 -1.78 -36.06 -16.14
N PRO A 210 -1.11 -35.05 -15.57
CA PRO A 210 0.33 -35.10 -15.35
C PRO A 210 0.64 -36.24 -14.37
N GLY A 211 1.19 -37.34 -14.88
CA GLY A 211 1.55 -38.55 -14.12
C GLY A 211 0.88 -39.86 -14.58
N GLY A 212 -0.06 -39.82 -15.53
CA GLY A 212 -0.63 -41.04 -16.13
C GLY A 212 0.21 -41.50 -17.32
N GLY A 213 1.00 -42.58 -17.14
CA GLY A 213 1.76 -43.19 -18.23
C GLY A 213 0.87 -43.58 -19.41
N SER A 214 1.38 -43.38 -20.63
CA SER A 214 0.73 -43.75 -21.89
C SER A 214 0.24 -45.21 -21.84
N PRO A 215 -0.98 -45.52 -22.33
CA PRO A 215 -1.34 -46.92 -22.54
C PRO A 215 -0.45 -47.49 -23.65
N VAL A 216 0.21 -48.60 -23.32
CA VAL A 216 0.98 -49.43 -24.25
C VAL A 216 0.07 -49.83 -25.40
N SER A 217 0.53 -49.58 -26.62
CA SER A 217 -0.06 -50.05 -27.87
C SER A 217 -0.24 -51.58 -27.85
N GLU A 218 -1.46 -52.05 -28.04
CA GLU A 218 -1.77 -53.46 -28.36
C GLU A 218 -1.06 -53.87 -29.66
N PRO A 219 -0.32 -54.99 -29.70
CA PRO A 219 0.20 -55.54 -30.94
C PRO A 219 -0.85 -56.43 -31.63
N GLU A 220 -0.95 -56.30 -32.96
CA GLU A 220 -1.73 -57.16 -33.86
C GLU A 220 -1.33 -58.66 -33.74
N PRO A 221 -2.26 -59.60 -34.00
CA PRO A 221 -1.98 -61.03 -33.86
C PRO A 221 -1.19 -61.58 -35.07
N PRO A 222 -0.17 -62.44 -34.86
CA PRO A 222 0.50 -63.12 -35.96
C PRO A 222 -0.18 -64.46 -36.34
N THR A 223 -0.17 -64.72 -37.64
CA THR A 223 -0.60 -65.90 -38.40
C THR A 223 0.07 -67.21 -37.95
N GLU A 224 -0.70 -68.30 -37.90
CA GLU A 224 -0.25 -69.69 -37.64
C GLU A 224 0.74 -70.23 -38.68
N PRO A 225 1.64 -71.14 -38.27
CA PRO A 225 1.94 -72.30 -39.11
C PRO A 225 1.94 -73.66 -38.35
N GLU A 226 1.62 -74.71 -39.11
CA GLU A 226 1.54 -76.16 -38.80
C GLU A 226 2.91 -76.84 -38.48
N PRO A 227 2.95 -78.13 -38.03
CA PRO A 227 3.79 -78.57 -36.89
C PRO A 227 5.05 -79.43 -37.17
N ALA A 228 5.96 -79.44 -36.17
CA ALA A 228 6.87 -80.48 -35.61
C ALA A 228 7.83 -81.31 -36.54
N PRO A 229 9.04 -81.79 -36.11
CA PRO A 229 9.26 -82.59 -34.87
C PRO A 229 10.62 -82.50 -34.11
N ASP A 230 10.56 -82.99 -32.86
CA ASP A 230 11.51 -83.68 -31.95
C ASP A 230 12.96 -83.22 -31.66
N ALA A 231 13.25 -82.98 -30.35
CA ALA A 231 14.27 -83.69 -29.55
C ALA A 231 14.48 -83.09 -28.11
N GLU A 232 14.06 -83.86 -27.10
CA GLU A 232 14.55 -84.12 -25.71
C GLU A 232 15.33 -83.12 -24.79
N PRO A 233 15.29 -83.33 -23.44
CA PRO A 233 15.31 -82.27 -22.41
C PRO A 233 16.57 -82.23 -21.51
N LYS A 234 16.76 -81.15 -20.71
CA LYS A 234 17.45 -81.19 -19.39
C LYS A 234 17.39 -79.88 -18.53
N ALA A 235 16.93 -80.08 -17.29
CA ALA A 235 17.46 -79.63 -15.98
C ALA A 235 17.39 -78.16 -15.44
N ALA A 236 16.62 -78.02 -14.35
CA ALA A 236 16.93 -77.51 -12.99
C ALA A 236 17.11 -75.99 -12.64
N VAL A 237 16.10 -75.45 -11.91
CA VAL A 237 16.03 -74.60 -10.65
C VAL A 237 17.29 -73.81 -10.16
N PRO A 238 17.20 -72.66 -9.40
CA PRO A 238 16.06 -72.21 -8.59
C PRO A 238 15.74 -70.69 -8.44
N VAL A 239 14.57 -70.48 -7.82
CA VAL A 239 13.96 -69.26 -7.29
C VAL A 239 14.76 -68.64 -6.13
N ARG A 240 14.93 -67.31 -6.13
CA ARG A 240 15.32 -66.52 -4.95
C ARG A 240 14.29 -65.43 -4.64
N LYS A 241 13.77 -65.48 -3.42
CA LYS A 241 12.89 -64.51 -2.74
C LYS A 241 13.53 -63.11 -2.69
N ARG A 242 12.71 -62.07 -2.81
CA ARG A 242 12.93 -60.83 -2.05
C ARG A 242 11.62 -60.21 -1.59
N ALA A 243 11.66 -59.78 -0.33
CA ALA A 243 10.55 -59.45 0.55
C ALA A 243 9.81 -58.17 0.16
N ALA A 244 8.52 -58.17 0.45
CA ALA A 244 7.67 -56.99 0.48
C ALA A 244 8.03 -56.10 1.68
N ALA A 245 8.23 -54.80 1.41
CA ALA A 245 8.26 -53.76 2.43
C ALA A 245 6.94 -52.96 2.36
N LYS A 246 6.20 -53.01 3.46
CA LYS A 246 4.91 -52.35 3.69
C LYS A 246 5.20 -50.96 4.29
N ALA A 247 4.90 -49.88 3.58
CA ALA A 247 4.98 -48.52 4.11
C ALA A 247 3.62 -48.10 4.69
N THR A 248 3.67 -47.63 5.93
CA THR A 248 2.59 -47.30 6.84
C THR A 248 2.02 -45.90 6.60
N LYS A 249 0.70 -45.78 6.78
CA LYS A 249 -0.04 -44.51 6.84
C LYS A 249 0.42 -43.68 8.05
N ALA A 250 0.78 -42.42 7.84
CA ALA A 250 1.00 -41.45 8.90
C ALA A 250 -0.27 -40.61 9.12
N ALA A 251 -0.72 -40.59 10.37
CA ALA A 251 -1.87 -39.86 10.87
C ALA A 251 -1.56 -38.38 11.14
N VAL A 252 -2.55 -37.54 10.85
CA VAL A 252 -2.57 -36.09 11.10
C VAL A 252 -2.80 -35.81 12.59
N LYS A 253 -1.95 -34.98 13.21
CA LYS A 253 -2.19 -34.35 14.53
C LYS A 253 -2.72 -32.92 14.33
N PRO A 254 -3.72 -32.45 15.12
CA PRO A 254 -4.22 -31.08 15.03
C PRO A 254 -3.34 -30.12 15.84
N VAL A 255 -3.22 -28.89 15.31
CA VAL A 255 -2.45 -27.77 15.89
C VAL A 255 -3.22 -27.13 17.04
N ALA A 256 -2.57 -27.01 18.19
CA ALA A 256 -3.07 -26.34 19.39
C ALA A 256 -3.04 -24.80 19.24
N LYS A 257 -4.15 -24.17 19.62
CA LYS A 257 -4.29 -22.72 19.83
C LYS A 257 -3.34 -22.27 20.94
N ARG A 258 -2.56 -21.22 20.67
CA ARG A 258 -1.70 -20.54 21.65
C ARG A 258 -2.41 -19.26 22.10
N ALA A 259 -2.90 -19.26 23.34
CA ALA A 259 -3.45 -18.09 24.00
C ALA A 259 -2.32 -17.24 24.60
N ALA A 260 -2.42 -15.91 24.47
CA ALA A 260 -1.48 -14.94 25.05
C ALA A 260 -1.83 -14.64 26.53
N PRO A 261 -0.83 -14.34 27.39
CA PRO A 261 -1.09 -14.08 28.81
C PRO A 261 -1.48 -12.62 29.08
N ALA A 262 -2.46 -12.45 29.96
CA ALA A 262 -2.92 -11.17 30.50
C ALA A 262 -1.88 -10.55 31.44
N ARG A 263 -1.62 -9.24 31.29
CA ARG A 263 -0.84 -8.43 32.23
C ARG A 263 -1.73 -7.85 33.32
N ALA A 264 -1.15 -7.79 34.52
CA ALA A 264 -1.73 -7.47 35.81
C ALA A 264 -2.38 -6.07 35.92
N ARG A 265 -3.54 -6.03 36.59
CA ARG A 265 -4.01 -4.85 37.34
C ARG A 265 -3.48 -4.96 38.77
N LYS A 266 -2.56 -4.07 39.13
CA LYS A 266 -2.12 -3.87 40.52
C LYS A 266 -2.97 -2.73 41.07
N GLY A 267 -3.98 -3.07 41.86
CA GLY A 267 -4.64 -2.12 42.75
C GLY A 267 -3.74 -1.91 43.97
N THR A 268 -3.39 -0.66 44.23
CA THR A 268 -2.83 -0.23 45.51
C THR A 268 -3.73 0.89 45.99
N GLU A 269 -4.57 0.57 46.99
CA GLU A 269 -5.16 1.57 47.89
C GLU A 269 -4.03 2.20 48.71
N ALA A 270 -3.97 3.52 48.71
CA ALA A 270 -3.33 4.32 49.75
C ALA A 270 -4.18 5.59 49.89
N GLY A 271 -4.78 5.75 51.07
CA GLY A 271 -5.45 6.97 51.50
C GLY A 271 -4.51 7.95 52.21
N ALA A 272 -5.12 9.08 52.60
CA ALA A 272 -4.63 10.19 53.44
C ALA A 272 -3.74 11.22 52.71
N ASP A 273 -3.87 12.53 52.87
CA ASP A 273 -4.77 13.39 53.65
C ASP A 273 -4.56 14.87 53.20
N ASP A 274 -5.46 15.75 53.65
CA ASP A 274 -5.26 17.18 53.91
C ASP A 274 -5.31 18.25 52.78
N LYS A 275 -6.47 18.93 52.67
CA LYS A 275 -6.59 20.41 52.75
C LYS A 275 -8.04 20.88 52.62
N GLU A 276 -8.71 21.16 53.75
CA GLU A 276 -9.71 22.23 53.82
C GLU A 276 -9.95 22.65 55.29
N SER A 277 -9.92 23.97 55.53
CA SER A 277 -10.18 24.73 56.78
C SER A 277 -8.95 25.15 57.60
#